data_AF-W7KI88-F1
#
_entry.id   AF-W7KI88-F1
#
_cell.length_a   1.000
_cell.length_b   1.000
_cell.length_c   1.000
_cell.angle_alpha   90.00
_cell.angle_beta   90.00
_cell.angle_gamma   90.00
#
_symmetry.space_group_name_H-M   'P 1'
#
loop_
_entity.id
_entity.type
_entity.pdbx_description
1 polymer ?
#
loop_
_entity_poly.entity_id
_entity_poly.type
_entity_poly.pdbx_seq_one_letter_code
_entity_poly.pdbx_strand_id
1 'polypeptide(L)'
;MRHTSGLRSSLCEICEEKESTRECRLCKRRVCEDDFVPIKGICKICEMSLCELCGERLSLGYCESCGRLVCQECTSFYDGSRRICKECAKNLLSSQALKH
;
A
#
# COMPACT_ATOMS: atom_id res chain seq x y z
N MET A 1 32.70 9.54 14.72
CA MET A 1 31.58 9.35 13.77
C MET A 1 32.19 9.01 12.42
N ARG A 2 32.28 7.71 12.09
CA ARG A 2 32.81 7.25 10.80
C ARG A 2 31.61 6.76 10.00
N HIS A 3 31.32 7.40 8.87
CA HIS A 3 30.40 6.88 7.87
C HIS A 3 31.01 5.57 7.35
N THR A 4 30.56 4.43 7.87
CA THR A 4 30.81 3.15 7.21
C THR A 4 29.95 3.13 5.97
N SER A 5 30.60 3.33 4.83
CA SER A 5 30.05 3.12 3.49
C SER A 5 29.42 1.72 3.44
N GLY A 6 28.11 1.67 3.68
CA GLY A 6 27.34 0.44 3.71
C GLY A 6 27.47 -0.29 2.38
N LEU A 7 27.81 -1.57 2.46
CA LEU A 7 27.91 -2.49 1.33
C LEU A 7 26.65 -2.33 0.47
N ARG A 8 26.75 -1.70 -0.72
CA ARG A 8 25.64 -1.67 -1.67
C ARG A 8 25.45 -3.08 -2.17
N SER A 9 24.55 -3.83 -1.53
CA SER A 9 24.12 -5.13 -2.04
C SER A 9 23.50 -4.91 -3.42
N SER A 10 24.04 -5.60 -4.43
CA SER A 10 23.43 -5.67 -5.75
C SER A 10 22.25 -6.65 -5.77
N LEU A 11 21.88 -7.26 -4.63
CA LEU A 11 20.80 -8.21 -4.54
C LEU A 11 19.44 -7.51 -4.35
N CYS A 12 18.39 -8.23 -4.73
CA CYS A 12 17.00 -7.85 -4.53
C CYS A 12 16.72 -7.63 -3.04
N GLU A 13 16.14 -6.48 -2.70
CA GLU A 13 15.76 -6.12 -1.32
C GLU A 13 14.51 -6.87 -0.81
N ILE A 14 13.94 -7.81 -1.59
CA ILE A 14 12.80 -8.63 -1.19
C ILE A 14 13.23 -10.08 -0.97
N CYS A 15 13.82 -10.72 -1.97
CA CYS A 15 14.20 -12.12 -1.88
C CYS A 15 15.66 -12.36 -1.45
N GLU A 16 16.54 -11.37 -1.57
CA GLU A 16 17.99 -11.49 -1.29
C GLU A 16 18.73 -12.60 -2.07
N GLU A 17 18.08 -13.24 -3.06
CA GLU A 17 18.63 -14.37 -3.83
C GLU A 17 19.14 -13.95 -5.22
N LYS A 18 18.50 -12.95 -5.84
CA LYS A 18 18.74 -12.53 -7.23
C LYS A 18 19.28 -11.12 -7.30
N GLU A 19 19.96 -10.77 -8.38
CA GLU A 19 20.41 -9.39 -8.63
C GLU A 19 19.21 -8.43 -8.77
N SER A 20 19.34 -7.24 -8.19
CA SER A 20 18.38 -6.15 -8.32
C SER A 20 18.57 -5.45 -9.67
N THR A 21 17.57 -5.53 -10.54
CA THR A 21 17.61 -4.96 -11.90
C THR A 21 16.65 -3.78 -12.08
N ARG A 22 15.69 -3.59 -11.16
CA ARG A 22 14.64 -2.57 -11.22
C ARG A 22 14.55 -1.79 -9.91
N GLU A 23 14.07 -0.54 -9.98
CA GLU A 23 13.75 0.26 -8.79
C GLU A 23 12.24 0.50 -8.71
N CYS A 24 11.63 0.24 -7.55
CA CYS A 24 10.21 0.50 -7.32
C CYS A 24 9.94 2.01 -7.30
N ARG A 25 9.03 2.51 -8.16
CA ARG A 25 8.74 3.96 -8.21
C ARG A 25 8.14 4.51 -6.91
N LEU A 26 7.47 3.67 -6.11
CA LEU A 26 6.78 4.04 -4.87
C LEU A 26 7.70 4.02 -3.64
N CYS A 27 8.33 2.88 -3.33
CA CYS A 27 9.13 2.73 -2.11
C CYS A 27 10.65 2.79 -2.32
N LYS A 28 11.11 2.90 -3.58
CA LYS A 28 12.53 3.01 -3.96
C LYS A 28 13.41 1.78 -3.69
N ARG A 29 12.84 0.67 -3.22
CA ARG A 29 13.53 -0.62 -3.16
C ARG A 29 14.02 -1.03 -4.55
N ARG A 30 15.25 -1.52 -4.63
CA ARG A 30 15.81 -2.21 -5.78
C ARG A 30 15.46 -3.69 -5.70
N VAL A 31 14.84 -4.21 -6.75
CA VAL A 31 14.26 -5.56 -6.79
C VAL A 31 14.65 -6.28 -8.08
N CYS A 32 14.64 -7.61 -8.06
CA CYS A 32 14.78 -8.41 -9.27
C CYS A 32 13.48 -8.37 -10.11
N GLU A 33 13.54 -8.88 -11.34
CA GLU A 33 12.37 -8.92 -12.24
C GLU A 33 11.19 -9.70 -11.64
N ASP A 34 11.46 -10.77 -10.88
CA ASP A 34 10.42 -11.60 -10.28
C ASP A 34 9.61 -10.87 -9.22
N ASP A 35 10.22 -9.94 -8.50
CA ASP A 35 9.56 -9.15 -7.46
C ASP A 35 9.12 -7.76 -7.94
N PHE A 36 9.28 -7.50 -9.24
CA PHE A 36 8.81 -6.30 -9.90
C PHE A 36 7.49 -6.57 -10.65
N VAL A 37 6.63 -5.56 -10.70
CA VAL A 37 5.37 -5.58 -11.44
C VAL A 37 5.49 -4.59 -12.59
N PRO A 38 5.91 -5.04 -13.80
CA PRO A 38 6.29 -4.14 -14.89
C PRO A 38 5.18 -3.18 -15.30
N ILE A 39 3.94 -3.68 -15.38
CA ILE A 39 2.76 -2.90 -15.79
C ILE A 39 2.52 -1.70 -14.85
N LYS A 40 2.81 -1.85 -13.56
CA LYS A 40 2.57 -0.82 -12.54
C LYS A 40 3.83 -0.02 -12.18
N GLY A 41 5.01 -0.51 -12.55
CA GLY A 41 6.31 0.09 -12.21
C GLY A 41 6.65 0.03 -10.72
N ILE A 42 6.14 -0.98 -10.00
CA ILE A 42 6.27 -1.11 -8.53
C ILE A 42 6.74 -2.51 -8.16
N CYS A 43 7.24 -2.71 -6.94
CA CYS A 43 7.50 -4.05 -6.43
C CYS A 43 6.21 -4.75 -5.96
N LYS A 44 6.23 -6.08 -5.88
CA LYS A 44 5.11 -6.91 -5.40
C LYS A 44 4.63 -6.53 -4.00
N ILE A 45 5.54 -6.15 -3.09
CA ILE A 45 5.18 -5.67 -1.76
C ILE A 45 4.31 -4.41 -1.83
N CYS A 46 4.69 -3.44 -2.67
CA CYS A 46 3.87 -2.26 -2.89
C CYS A 46 2.53 -2.62 -3.52
N GLU A 47 2.50 -3.51 -4.51
CA GLU A 47 1.26 -3.97 -5.15
C GLU A 47 0.27 -4.55 -4.14
N MET A 48 0.72 -5.46 -3.28
CA MET A 48 -0.11 -6.07 -2.23
C MET A 48 -0.54 -5.09 -1.14
N SER A 49 0.15 -3.95 -1.02
CA SER A 49 -0.12 -2.93 -0.01
C SER A 49 -0.96 -1.76 -0.54
N LEU A 50 -1.35 -1.76 -1.81
CA LEU A 50 -2.17 -0.70 -2.39
C LEU A 50 -3.55 -0.63 -1.71
N CYS A 51 -4.08 0.58 -1.62
CA CYS A 51 -5.46 0.82 -1.25
C CYS A 51 -6.39 0.11 -2.21
N GLU A 52 -7.26 -0.76 -1.71
CA GLU A 52 -8.17 -1.56 -2.52
C GLU A 52 -9.35 -0.75 -3.08
N LEU A 53 -9.50 0.52 -2.67
CA LEU A 53 -10.50 1.43 -3.23
C LEU A 53 -9.97 2.19 -4.46
N CYS A 54 -8.72 2.66 -4.43
CA CYS A 54 -8.19 3.48 -5.53
C CYS A 54 -7.11 2.78 -6.36
N GLY A 55 -6.45 1.75 -5.84
CA GLY A 55 -5.36 1.06 -6.54
C GLY A 55 -4.10 1.90 -6.79
N GLU A 56 -4.02 3.12 -6.25
CA GLU A 56 -2.96 4.09 -6.57
C GLU A 56 -2.00 4.37 -5.41
N ARG A 57 -2.54 4.44 -4.18
CA ARG A 57 -1.82 4.86 -2.97
C ARG A 57 -1.61 3.69 -2.04
N LEU A 58 -0.49 3.65 -1.33
CA LEU A 58 -0.26 2.67 -0.27
C LEU A 58 -1.30 2.84 0.85
N SER A 59 -1.78 1.72 1.37
CA SER A 59 -2.68 1.70 2.51
C SER A 59 -1.98 2.11 3.81
N LEU A 60 -2.74 2.71 4.73
CA LEU A 60 -2.28 3.01 6.09
C LEU A 60 -2.82 2.01 7.12
N GLY A 61 -3.67 1.09 6.68
CA GLY A 61 -4.39 0.12 7.51
C GLY A 61 -5.60 -0.40 6.76
N TYR A 62 -6.50 -1.08 7.48
CA TYR A 62 -7.71 -1.65 6.92
C TYR A 62 -8.97 -0.90 7.39
N CYS A 63 -10.06 -1.03 6.63
CA CYS A 63 -11.38 -0.56 7.04
C CYS A 63 -11.97 -1.52 8.07
N GLU A 64 -12.30 -1.03 9.26
CA GLU A 64 -12.92 -1.83 10.34
C GLU A 64 -14.28 -2.41 9.95
N SER A 65 -14.96 -1.82 8.96
CA SER A 65 -16.27 -2.30 8.50
C SER A 65 -16.21 -3.37 7.40
N CYS A 66 -15.19 -3.37 6.53
CA CYS A 66 -15.15 -4.28 5.38
C CYS A 66 -13.82 -5.01 5.18
N GLY A 67 -12.83 -4.80 6.04
CA GLY A 67 -11.52 -5.47 6.00
C GLY A 67 -10.57 -5.01 4.89
N ARG A 68 -11.04 -4.25 3.89
CA ARG A 68 -10.20 -3.77 2.80
C ARG A 68 -9.07 -2.85 3.28
N LEU A 69 -7.92 -2.90 2.63
CA LEU A 69 -6.81 -1.96 2.79
C LEU A 69 -7.18 -0.57 2.27
N VAL A 70 -6.93 0.47 3.05
CA VAL A 70 -7.39 1.83 2.77
C VAL A 70 -6.27 2.86 2.98
N CYS A 71 -6.07 3.75 2.01
CA CYS A 71 -5.18 4.90 2.16
C CYS A 71 -5.85 6.05 2.92
N GLN A 72 -5.06 7.04 3.33
CA GLN A 72 -5.57 8.25 3.99
C GLN A 72 -6.73 8.90 3.22
N GLU A 73 -6.56 9.09 1.92
CA GLU A 73 -7.56 9.76 1.07
C GLU A 73 -8.84 8.96 0.86
N CYS A 74 -8.81 7.64 1.04
CA CYS A 74 -9.99 6.79 0.92
C CYS A 74 -10.66 6.52 2.27
N THR A 75 -10.07 7.03 3.36
CA THR A 75 -10.64 6.99 4.71
C THR A 75 -11.63 8.14 4.87
N SER A 76 -12.83 7.85 5.35
CA SER A 76 -13.88 8.85 5.64
C SER A 76 -13.93 9.23 7.11
N PHE A 77 -13.59 8.29 8.00
CA PHE A 77 -13.58 8.49 9.44
C PHE A 77 -12.36 7.79 10.04
N TYR A 78 -11.68 8.48 10.96
CA TYR A 78 -10.55 7.96 11.72
C TYR A 78 -10.54 8.56 13.12
N ASP A 79 -10.52 7.71 14.15
CA ASP A 79 -10.51 8.11 15.57
C ASP A 79 -9.14 7.88 16.27
N GLY A 80 -8.09 7.57 15.50
CA GLY A 80 -6.79 7.15 16.04
C GLY A 80 -6.61 5.64 16.11
N SER A 81 -7.71 4.88 16.14
CA SER A 81 -7.73 3.42 16.23
C SER A 81 -8.45 2.78 15.05
N ARG A 82 -9.65 3.25 14.75
CA ARG A 82 -10.57 2.68 13.76
C ARG A 82 -10.56 3.52 12.49
N ARG A 83 -10.47 2.88 11.33
CA ARG A 83 -10.65 3.52 10.02
C ARG A 83 -11.91 3.01 9.34
N ILE A 84 -12.73 3.91 8.81
CA ILE A 84 -13.89 3.56 7.98
C ILE A 84 -13.71 4.16 6.58
N CYS A 85 -13.83 3.33 5.55
CA CYS A 85 -13.66 3.76 4.16
C CYS A 85 -14.86 4.58 3.65
N LYS A 86 -14.63 5.39 2.62
CA LYS A 86 -15.65 6.23 1.98
C LYS A 86 -16.85 5.44 1.46
N GLU A 87 -16.67 4.21 1.01
CA GLU A 87 -17.78 3.37 0.54
C GLU A 87 -18.68 2.89 1.69
N CYS A 88 -18.10 2.37 2.77
CA CYS A 88 -18.86 1.97 3.96
C CYS A 88 -19.60 3.17 4.59
N ALA A 89 -18.95 4.33 4.66
CA ALA A 89 -19.58 5.55 5.19
C ALA A 89 -20.82 5.96 4.36
N LYS A 90 -20.75 5.88 3.02
CA LYS A 90 -21.91 6.14 2.14
C LYS A 90 -23.06 5.18 2.41
N ASN A 91 -22.77 3.88 2.57
CA ASN A 91 -23.81 2.87 2.82
C ASN A 91 -24.56 3.10 4.14
N LEU A 92 -23.90 3.64 5.16
CA LEU A 92 -24.54 4.00 6.43
C LEU A 92 -25.53 5.16 6.27
N LEU A 93 -25.21 6.14 5.43
CA LEU A 93 -26.08 7.29 5.14
C LEU A 93 -27.30 6.87 4.30
N SER A 94 -27.12 5.98 3.31
CA SER A 94 -28.21 5.43 2.51
C SER A 94 -29.21 4.62 3.34
N SER A 95 -28.75 4.00 4.43
CA SER A 95 -29.58 3.19 5.34
C SER A 95 -30.44 4.03 6.29
N GLN A 96 -30.13 5.33 6.45
CA GLN A 96 -30.92 6.27 7.25
C GLN A 96 -32.00 6.99 6.42
N ALA A 97 -31.78 7.14 5.11
CA ALA A 97 -32.74 7.76 4.19
C ALA A 97 -33.99 6.89 3.89
N LEU A 98 -33.97 5.59 4.21
CA LEU A 98 -35.10 4.67 4.03
C LEU A 98 -35.99 4.54 5.28
N LYS A 99 -35.71 5.29 6.36
CA LYS A 99 -36.50 5.30 7.59
C LYS A 99 -37.39 6.53 7.75
N HIS A 100 -37.52 7.36 6.71
CA HIS A 100 -38.41 8.53 6.67
C HIS A 100 -39.28 8.49 5.43
#